data_AF-A0A0A9G552-F1
#
_entry.id   AF-A0A0A9G552-F1
#
_cell.length_a   1.000
_cell.length_b   1.000
_cell.length_c   1.000
_cell.angle_alpha   90.00
_cell.angle_beta   90.00
_cell.angle_gamma   90.00
#
_symmetry.space_group_name_H-M   'P 1'
#
loop_
_entity.id
_entity.type
_entity.pdbx_description
1 polymer ?
#
loop_
_entity_poly.entity_id
_entity_poly.type
_entity_poly.pdbx_seq_one_letter_code
_entity_poly.pdbx_strand_id
1 'polypeptide(L)' 'MSVCPCLQRVMPMRLLTVGKKRSRGTQLLVEEYKEKLGYYCDFEDTLIKSNPKHTDL' A
#
# COMPACT_ATOMS: atom_id res chain seq x y z
N MET A 1 32.21 12.48 -7.32
CA MET A 1 31.76 11.80 -6.09
C MET A 1 30.91 10.62 -6.52
N SER A 2 31.47 9.40 -6.48
CA SER A 2 30.78 8.17 -6.89
C SER A 2 29.99 7.62 -5.70
N VAL A 3 28.67 7.75 -5.73
CA VAL A 3 27.77 7.03 -4.80
C VAL A 3 27.64 5.58 -5.27
N CYS A 4 27.82 4.64 -4.34
CA CYS A 4 27.66 3.20 -4.59
C CYS A 4 26.23 2.89 -5.09
N PRO A 5 26.06 2.20 -6.24
CA PRO A 5 24.74 1.96 -6.84
C PRO A 5 23.83 1.04 -6.00
N CYS A 6 24.39 0.35 -5.00
CA CYS A 6 23.63 -0.53 -4.10
C CYS A 6 22.78 0.23 -3.05
N LEU A 7 23.03 1.53 -2.80
CA LEU A 7 22.26 2.34 -1.84
C LEU A 7 21.09 3.12 -2.47
N GLN A 8 20.88 3.02 -3.79
CA GLN A 8 19.94 3.86 -4.53
C GLN A 8 18.65 3.13 -4.95
N ARG A 9 18.54 1.83 -4.65
CA ARG A 9 17.37 1.05 -5.02
C ARG A 9 16.29 1.23 -3.97
N VAL A 10 15.40 2.16 -4.25
CA VAL A 10 14.19 2.37 -3.48
C VAL A 10 13.43 1.05 -3.38
N MET A 11 13.14 0.62 -2.14
CA MET A 11 12.39 -0.61 -1.91
C MET A 11 10.90 -0.34 -2.18
N PRO A 12 10.27 -1.08 -3.10
CA PRO A 12 8.84 -0.93 -3.35
C PRO A 12 8.05 -1.36 -2.11
N MET A 13 7.02 -0.60 -1.77
CA MET A 13 6.16 -0.84 -0.63
C MET A 13 4.80 -1.37 -1.10
N ARG A 14 4.30 -2.43 -0.45
CA ARG A 14 2.99 -3.03 -0.76
C ARG A 14 2.13 -3.12 0.50
N LEU A 15 0.97 -2.49 0.47
CA LEU A 15 -0.05 -2.58 1.50
C LEU A 15 -1.09 -3.63 1.11
N LEU A 16 -1.10 -4.76 1.81
CA LEU A 16 -2.09 -5.81 1.63
C LEU A 16 -3.14 -5.71 2.74
N THR A 17 -4.37 -5.38 2.37
CA THR A 17 -5.50 -5.34 3.31
C THR A 17 -6.44 -6.48 3.02
N VAL A 18 -6.76 -7.32 4.00
CA VAL A 18 -7.79 -8.35 3.85
C VAL A 18 -9.09 -7.83 4.47
N GLY A 19 -10.18 -7.78 3.69
CA GLY A 19 -11.47 -7.37 4.24
C GLY A 19 -12.49 -6.90 3.22
N LYS A 20 -13.50 -6.19 3.72
CA LYS A 20 -14.51 -5.51 2.90
C LYS A 20 -13.96 -4.21 2.33
N LYS A 21 -14.67 -3.64 1.35
CA LYS A 21 -14.33 -2.34 0.76
C LYS A 21 -14.26 -1.27 1.86
N ARG A 22 -13.21 -0.45 1.84
CA ARG A 22 -13.04 0.64 2.81
C ARG A 22 -14.19 1.63 2.72
N SER A 23 -14.51 2.29 3.83
CA SER A 23 -15.44 3.42 3.80
C SER A 23 -14.88 4.53 2.91
N ARG A 24 -15.77 5.35 2.32
CA ARG A 24 -15.38 6.43 1.41
C ARG A 24 -14.36 7.38 2.06
N GLY A 25 -14.56 7.76 3.33
CA GLY A 25 -13.64 8.64 4.05
C GLY A 25 -12.25 8.04 4.20
N THR A 26 -12.16 6.76 4.55
CA THR A 26 -10.87 6.05 4.68
C THR A 26 -10.17 5.93 3.32
N GLN A 27 -10.92 5.66 2.25
CA GLN A 27 -10.37 5.57 0.90
C GLN A 27 -9.70 6.89 0.47
N LEU A 28 -10.33 8.03 0.73
CA LEU A 28 -9.78 9.34 0.39
C LEU A 28 -8.45 9.61 1.11
N LEU A 29 -8.37 9.25 2.40
CA LEU A 29 -7.13 9.40 3.16
C LEU A 29 -6.02 8.50 2.61
N VAL A 30 -6.34 7.24 2.27
CA VAL A 30 -5.35 6.31 1.73
C VAL A 30 -4.79 6.82 0.40
N GLU A 31 -5.63 7.35 -0.50
CA GLU A 31 -5.16 7.93 -1.76
C GLU A 31 -4.26 9.17 -1.51
N GLU A 32 -4.64 10.07 -0.60
CA GLU A 32 -3.82 11.25 -0.26
C GLU A 32 -2.42 10.86 0.26
N TYR A 33 -2.34 9.86 1.14
CA TYR A 33 -1.05 9.38 1.66
C TYR A 33 -0.26 8.58 0.62
N LYS A 34 -0.94 7.84 -0.26
CA LYS A 34 -0.30 7.13 -1.37
C LYS A 34 0.39 8.11 -2.32
N GLU A 35 -0.25 9.22 -2.65
CA GLU A 35 0.36 10.29 -3.45
C GLU A 35 1.60 10.87 -2.74
N LYS A 36 1.51 11.14 -1.43
CA LYS A 36 2.66 11.64 -0.65
C LYS A 36 3.82 10.65 -0.56
N LEU A 37 3.55 9.36 -0.47
CA LEU A 37 4.58 8.31 -0.42
C LEU A 37 5.19 8.01 -1.79
N GLY A 38 4.44 8.25 -2.87
CA GLY A 38 4.89 8.07 -4.26
C GLY A 38 6.12 8.92 -4.63
N TYR A 39 6.37 10.03 -3.93
CA TYR A 39 7.59 10.82 -4.12
C TYR A 39 8.87 10.12 -3.64
N TYR A 40 8.73 9.12 -2.75
CA TYR A 40 9.85 8.42 -2.14
C TYR A 40 10.01 7.01 -2.69
N CYS A 41 8.90 6.32 -2.98
CA CYS A 41 8.92 4.93 -3.44
C CYS A 41 7.64 4.51 -4.18
N ASP A 42 7.76 3.43 -4.94
CA ASP A 42 6.60 2.75 -5.52
C ASP A 42 5.72 2.21 -4.38
N PHE A 43 4.48 2.66 -4.31
CA PHE A 43 3.51 2.24 -3.31
C PHE A 43 2.29 1.58 -3.95
N GLU A 44 2.09 0.30 -3.66
CA GLU A 44 0.96 -0.50 -4.14
C GLU A 44 -0.01 -0.75 -2.98
N ASP A 45 -1.31 -0.52 -3.20
CA ASP A 45 -2.37 -0.85 -2.26
C ASP A 45 -3.29 -1.90 -2.87
N THR A 46 -3.41 -3.06 -2.21
CA THR A 46 -4.22 -4.18 -2.66
C THR A 46 -5.21 -4.58 -1.57
N LEU A 47 -6.51 -4.48 -1.90
CA LEU A 47 -7.57 -5.03 -1.08
C LEU A 47 -7.88 -6.47 -1.52
N ILE A 48 -7.53 -7.41 -0.66
CA ILE A 48 -7.84 -8.82 -0.80
C ILE A 48 -9.20 -9.08 -0.15
N LYS A 49 -10.11 -9.71 -0.90
CA LYS A 49 -11.40 -10.13 -0.34
C LYS A 49 -11.17 -11.17 0.76
N SER A 50 -11.90 -11.03 1.87
CA SER A 50 -11.88 -12.02 2.96
C SER A 50 -12.30 -13.39 2.44
N ASN A 51 -11.66 -14.45 2.96
CA ASN A 51 -12.05 -15.81 2.64
C ASN A 51 -13.48 -16.07 3.19
N PRO A 52 -14.47 -16.41 2.34
CA PRO A 52 -15.84 -16.65 2.79
C PRO A 52 -15.95 -17.79 3.83
N LYS A 53 -14.95 -18.68 3.92
CA LYS A 53 -14.88 -19.76 4.91
C LYS A 53 -14.57 -19.30 6.35
N HIS A 54 -14.16 -18.06 6.56
CA HIS A 54 -13.74 -17.53 7.87
C HIS A 54 -14.55 -16.28 8.27
N THR A 55 -15.77 -16.11 7.75
CA THR A 55 -16.58 -14.89 7.95
C THR A 55 -17.49 -14.93 9.19
N ASP A 56 -17.54 -16.06 9.89
CA ASP A 56 -18.52 -16.35 10.96
C ASP A 56 -17.95 -16.20 12.39
N LEU A 57 -16.92 -15.36 12.60
CA LEU A 57 -16.42 -15.00 13.94
C LEU A 57 -16.71 -13.52 14.26
#